data_AF-A0AAN4YRM4-F1
#
_entry.id   AF-A0AAN4YRM4-F1
#
_cell.length_a   1.000
_cell.length_b   1.000
_cell.length_c   1.000
_cell.angle_alpha   90.00
_cell.angle_beta   90.00
_cell.angle_gamma   90.00
#
_symmetry.space_group_name_H-M   'P 1'
#
loop_
_entity.id
_entity.type
_entity.pdbx_description
1 polymer ?
#
loop_
_entity_poly.entity_id
_entity_poly.type
_entity_poly.pdbx_seq_one_letter_code
_entity_poly.pdbx_strand_id
1 'polypeptide(L)'
;MITFWTGRRPTIWICDAWAADELLNKRAAIYASRPRMVVFSELGAGQSNMVNMYYGDRWRLHRKLTHMGVGLQQVRNYRGFQNDESKVVALDLLREPRGYVSHFERYATSVVSIIGFGRRVSAYTDPIITEVIAVMQRAAELNVPGKSFPMLMESFPC
;
A
#
# COMPACT_ATOMS: atom_id res chain seq x y z
N MET A 1 18.34 12.55 12.35
CA MET A 1 16.92 12.94 12.58
C MET A 1 16.77 14.45 12.52
N ILE A 2 15.68 14.93 11.94
CA ILE A 2 15.33 16.36 11.85
C ILE A 2 13.89 16.52 12.33
N THR A 3 13.62 17.48 13.20
CA THR A 3 12.24 17.82 13.61
C THR A 3 11.79 19.07 12.88
N PHE A 4 10.64 18.99 12.23
CA PHE A 4 9.97 20.15 11.63
C PHE A 4 8.53 20.23 12.13
N TRP A 5 7.97 21.44 12.14
CA TRP A 5 6.63 21.68 12.66
C TRP A 5 5.63 21.78 11.51
N THR A 6 4.60 20.94 11.56
CA THR A 6 3.44 21.05 10.67
C THR A 6 2.28 21.62 11.49
N GLY A 7 2.06 22.93 11.36
CA GLY A 7 1.14 23.65 12.24
C GLY A 7 1.58 23.56 13.70
N ARG A 8 0.75 22.95 14.56
CA ARG A 8 1.04 22.75 16.00
C ARG A 8 1.62 21.36 16.33
N ARG A 9 1.80 20.50 15.33
CA ARG A 9 2.28 19.12 15.53
C ARG A 9 3.75 19.02 15.12
N PRO A 10 4.65 18.57 16.02
CA PRO A 10 6.02 18.27 15.65
C PRO A 10 6.06 16.96 14.84
N THR A 11 6.71 17.01 13.69
CA THR A 11 6.96 15.86 12.81
C THR A 11 8.45 15.56 12.79
N ILE A 12 8.82 14.31 13.09
CA ILE A 12 10.22 13.89 13.11
C ILE A 12 10.51 13.14 11.82
N TRP A 13 11.49 13.63 11.06
CA TRP A 13 12.03 12.98 9.88
C TRP A 13 13.27 12.14 10.24
N ILE A 14 13.23 10.86 9.90
CA ILE A 14 14.33 9.92 10.10
C ILE A 14 15.21 9.95 8.85
N CYS A 15 16.49 10.30 9.00
CA CYS A 15 17.42 10.49 7.88
C CYS A 15 18.49 9.39 7.80
N ASP A 16 18.54 8.48 8.78
CA ASP A 16 19.63 7.53 8.95
C ASP A 16 19.09 6.13 9.27
N ALA A 17 19.80 5.11 8.79
CA ALA A 17 19.36 3.72 8.89
C ALA A 17 19.38 3.19 10.33
N TRP A 18 20.33 3.67 11.14
CA TRP A 18 20.48 3.24 12.54
C TRP A 18 19.29 3.68 13.39
N ALA A 19 18.89 4.95 13.28
CA ALA A 19 17.72 5.44 13.97
C ALA A 19 16.41 4.85 13.41
N ALA A 20 16.37 4.52 12.11
CA ALA A 20 15.25 3.79 11.53
C ALA A 20 15.10 2.38 12.14
N ASP A 21 16.19 1.61 12.27
CA ASP A 21 16.15 0.29 12.94
C ASP A 21 15.78 0.42 14.42
N GLU A 22 16.32 1.41 15.12
CA GLU A 22 16.01 1.61 16.53
C GLU A 22 14.52 1.92 16.76
N LEU A 23 13.92 2.82 15.97
CA LEU A 23 12.54 3.22 16.15
C LEU A 23 11.54 2.25 15.51
N LEU A 24 11.76 1.84 14.27
CA LEU A 24 10.78 1.11 13.46
C LEU A 24 10.85 -0.40 13.65
N ASN A 25 11.96 -0.93 14.18
CA ASN A 25 12.14 -2.37 14.41
C ASN A 25 12.21 -2.67 15.92
N LYS A 26 13.25 -2.20 16.62
CA LYS A 26 13.47 -2.52 18.04
C LYS A 26 12.38 -1.95 18.95
N ARG A 27 11.90 -0.74 18.65
CA ARG A 27 10.83 -0.04 19.39
C ARG A 27 9.50 0.01 18.64
N ALA A 28 9.30 -0.87 17.66
CA ALA A 28 8.11 -0.88 16.80
C ALA A 28 6.80 -0.88 17.60
N ALA A 29 6.74 -1.60 18.74
CA ALA A 29 5.53 -1.66 19.56
C ALA A 29 5.07 -0.28 20.10
N ILE A 30 5.98 0.70 20.21
CA ILE A 30 5.71 2.05 20.69
C ILE A 30 5.32 2.97 19.52
N TYR A 31 6.01 2.83 18.38
CA TYR A 31 5.91 3.78 17.25
C TYR A 31 5.13 3.25 16.04
N ALA A 32 4.59 2.04 16.07
CA ALA A 32 3.91 1.43 14.92
C ALA A 32 2.52 1.99 14.62
N SER A 33 1.94 2.81 15.51
CA SER A 33 0.62 3.39 15.26
C SER A 33 0.65 4.43 14.14
N ARG A 34 -0.51 4.62 13.49
CA ARG A 34 -0.68 5.64 12.44
C ARG A 34 -1.07 6.97 13.07
N PRO A 35 -0.59 8.11 12.54
CA PRO A 35 -1.11 9.41 12.95
C PRO A 35 -2.59 9.52 12.56
N ARG A 36 -3.32 10.38 13.27
CA ARG A 36 -4.72 10.68 12.93
C ARG A 36 -4.78 11.37 11.57
N MET A 37 -5.48 10.75 10.62
CA MET A 37 -5.70 11.26 9.27
C MET A 37 -7.20 11.51 9.06
N VAL A 38 -7.62 12.78 8.98
CA VAL A 38 -9.05 13.13 8.91
C VAL A 38 -9.64 12.77 7.55
N VAL A 39 -8.97 13.16 6.46
CA VAL A 39 -9.46 12.97 5.10
C VAL A 39 -9.24 11.53 4.66
N PHE A 40 -8.04 10.99 4.85
CA PHE A 40 -7.71 9.65 4.36
C PHE A 40 -8.31 8.52 5.21
N SER A 41 -8.38 8.69 6.54
CA SER A 41 -8.96 7.70 7.44
C SER A 41 -10.40 8.03 7.80
N GLU A 42 -10.68 9.11 8.53
CA GLU A 42 -12.01 9.34 9.11
C GLU A 42 -13.12 9.53 8.08
N LEU A 43 -12.89 10.35 7.04
CA LEU A 43 -13.83 10.59 5.95
C LEU A 43 -13.80 9.49 4.87
N GLY A 44 -12.71 8.72 4.82
CA GLY A 44 -12.51 7.63 3.86
C GLY A 44 -13.03 6.29 4.38
N ALA A 45 -12.12 5.33 4.52
CA ALA A 45 -12.45 3.96 4.97
C ALA A 45 -12.61 3.82 6.50
N GLY A 46 -12.68 4.93 7.22
CA GLY A 46 -12.59 4.97 8.67
C GLY A 46 -11.31 4.27 9.16
N GLN A 47 -11.49 3.47 10.20
CA GLN A 47 -10.45 2.63 10.77
C GLN A 47 -10.50 1.18 10.25
N SER A 48 -11.28 0.88 9.21
CA SER A 48 -11.51 -0.47 8.70
C SER A 48 -10.41 -0.96 7.74
N ASN A 49 -9.60 -0.03 7.20
CA ASN A 49 -8.49 -0.36 6.32
C ASN A 49 -7.19 -0.55 7.14
N MET A 50 -6.56 -1.72 7.02
CA MET A 50 -5.33 -2.05 7.75
C MET A 50 -4.17 -1.05 7.49
N VAL A 51 -4.16 -0.34 6.36
CA VAL A 51 -3.14 0.65 6.01
C VAL A 51 -3.18 1.88 6.92
N ASN A 52 -4.38 2.33 7.31
CA ASN A 52 -4.60 3.54 8.11
C ASN A 52 -5.14 3.25 9.53
N MET A 53 -5.36 1.98 9.86
CA MET A 53 -5.83 1.54 11.17
C MET A 53 -4.78 1.79 12.26
N TYR A 54 -5.23 2.32 13.40
CA TYR A 54 -4.40 2.50 14.58
C TYR A 54 -3.87 1.17 15.10
N TYR A 55 -2.65 1.21 15.63
CA TYR A 55 -2.05 0.02 16.22
C TYR A 55 -2.81 -0.41 17.47
N GLY A 56 -3.06 -1.71 17.58
CA GLY A 56 -3.80 -2.32 18.68
C GLY A 56 -4.19 -3.75 18.33
N ASP A 57 -5.02 -4.37 19.16
CA ASP A 57 -5.39 -5.79 18.99
C ASP A 57 -6.13 -6.05 17.68
N ARG A 58 -6.97 -5.10 17.24
CA ARG A 58 -7.63 -5.20 15.94
C ARG A 58 -6.63 -5.21 14.80
N TRP A 59 -5.68 -4.27 14.79
CA TRP A 59 -4.63 -4.24 13.76
C TRP A 59 -3.79 -5.53 13.76
N ARG A 60 -3.43 -6.03 14.95
CA ARG A 60 -2.68 -7.30 15.10
C ARG A 60 -3.46 -8.48 14.53
N LEU A 61 -4.77 -8.53 14.77
CA LEU A 61 -5.65 -9.56 14.19
C LEU A 61 -5.68 -9.47 12.65
N HIS A 62 -5.94 -8.29 12.09
CA HIS A 62 -5.90 -8.10 10.63
C HIS A 62 -4.55 -8.50 10.04
N ARG A 63 -3.43 -8.08 10.67
CA ARG A 63 -2.08 -8.44 10.25
C ARG A 63 -1.87 -9.95 10.27
N LYS A 64 -2.34 -10.65 11.31
CA LYS A 64 -2.26 -12.11 11.40
C LYS A 64 -3.05 -12.78 10.28
N LEU A 65 -4.29 -12.36 10.04
CA LEU A 65 -5.16 -12.88 8.98
C LEU A 65 -4.52 -12.69 7.60
N THR A 66 -4.06 -11.47 7.28
CA THR A 66 -3.38 -11.20 6.01
C THR A 66 -2.11 -12.03 5.87
N HIS A 67 -1.28 -12.10 6.93
CA HIS A 67 -0.04 -12.88 6.90
C HIS A 67 -0.27 -14.39 6.73
N MET A 68 -1.43 -14.92 7.12
CA MET A 68 -1.77 -16.31 6.79
C MET A 68 -1.93 -16.52 5.28
N GLY A 69 -2.41 -15.54 4.52
CA GLY A 69 -2.58 -15.64 3.06
C GLY A 69 -1.34 -15.26 2.24
N VAL A 70 -0.52 -14.32 2.73
CA VAL A 70 0.68 -13.81 2.01
C VAL A 70 2.01 -14.17 2.67
N GLY A 71 1.98 -15.01 3.70
CA GLY A 71 3.19 -15.47 4.40
C GLY A 71 4.05 -16.37 3.52
N LEU A 72 5.35 -16.49 3.87
CA LEU A 72 6.36 -17.22 3.10
C LEU A 72 5.92 -18.65 2.72
N GLN A 73 5.21 -19.33 3.62
CA GLN A 73 4.72 -20.70 3.37
C GLN A 73 3.65 -20.74 2.28
N GLN A 74 2.70 -19.80 2.26
CA GLN A 74 1.68 -19.75 1.21
C GLN A 74 2.23 -19.26 -0.12
N VAL A 75 3.16 -18.30 -0.10
CA VAL A 75 3.78 -17.78 -1.32
C VAL A 75 4.52 -18.87 -2.10
N ARG A 76 5.03 -19.91 -1.43
CA ARG A 76 5.62 -21.08 -2.12
C ARG A 76 4.61 -21.81 -3.00
N ASN A 77 3.34 -21.89 -2.59
CA ASN A 77 2.27 -22.51 -3.37
C ASN A 77 1.86 -21.66 -4.58
N TYR A 78 2.16 -20.36 -4.55
CA TYR A 78 1.83 -19.41 -5.62
C TYR A 78 2.82 -19.41 -6.79
N ARG A 79 3.96 -20.10 -6.65
CA ARG A 79 5.03 -20.14 -7.67
C ARG A 79 4.55 -20.61 -9.04
N GLY A 80 3.58 -21.52 -9.09
CA GLY A 80 3.05 -22.05 -10.35
C GLY A 80 2.48 -20.93 -11.22
N PHE A 81 1.45 -20.24 -10.72
CA PHE A 81 0.82 -19.17 -11.50
C PHE A 81 1.71 -17.92 -11.60
N GLN A 82 2.57 -17.63 -10.62
CA GLN A 82 3.56 -16.55 -10.76
C GLN A 82 4.50 -16.79 -11.95
N ASN A 83 4.99 -18.02 -12.12
CA ASN A 83 5.82 -18.40 -13.25
C ASN A 83 5.07 -18.29 -14.58
N ASP A 84 3.79 -18.68 -14.62
CA ASP A 84 2.96 -18.52 -15.81
C ASP A 84 2.71 -17.06 -16.16
N GLU A 85 2.57 -16.18 -15.16
CA GLU A 85 2.49 -14.74 -15.39
C GLU A 85 3.82 -14.15 -15.85
N SER A 86 4.96 -14.66 -15.36
CA SER A 86 6.29 -14.23 -15.80
C SER A 86 6.54 -14.56 -17.27
N LYS A 87 6.07 -15.73 -17.75
CA LYS A 87 6.16 -16.09 -19.18
C LYS A 87 5.37 -15.12 -20.07
N VAL A 88 4.19 -14.68 -19.61
CA VAL A 88 3.38 -13.69 -20.33
C VAL A 88 4.13 -12.36 -20.43
N VAL A 89 4.71 -11.88 -19.31
CA VAL A 89 5.54 -10.66 -19.34
C VAL A 89 6.72 -10.79 -20.29
N ALA A 90 7.41 -11.94 -20.30
CA ALA A 90 8.53 -12.16 -21.21
C ALA A 90 8.09 -12.10 -22.68
N LEU A 91 6.94 -12.68 -23.01
CA LEU A 91 6.36 -12.59 -24.36
C LEU A 91 5.96 -11.16 -24.72
N ASP A 92 5.35 -10.44 -23.81
CA ASP A 92 4.91 -9.06 -24.03
C ASP A 92 6.09 -8.11 -24.21
N LEU A 93 7.18 -8.32 -23.48
CA LEU A 93 8.44 -7.59 -23.65
C LEU A 93 9.10 -7.85 -25.00
N LEU A 94 9.00 -9.07 -25.53
CA LEU A 94 9.51 -9.39 -26.87
C LEU A 94 8.69 -8.72 -27.98
N ARG A 95 7.38 -8.55 -27.75
CA ARG A 95 6.46 -7.95 -28.73
C ARG A 95 6.47 -6.43 -28.69
N GLU A 96 6.40 -5.85 -27.50
CA GLU A 96 6.32 -4.41 -27.27
C GLU A 96 7.17 -4.01 -26.06
N PRO A 97 8.50 -3.89 -26.24
CA PRO A 97 9.41 -3.58 -25.14
C PRO A 97 9.22 -2.18 -24.56
N ARG A 98 8.66 -1.22 -25.31
CA ARG A 98 8.44 0.14 -24.80
C ARG A 98 7.31 0.18 -23.78
N GLY A 99 6.40 -0.80 -23.82
CA GLY A 99 5.31 -0.99 -22.88
C GLY A 99 5.67 -1.70 -21.58
N TYR A 100 6.96 -1.84 -21.22
CA TYR A 100 7.37 -2.66 -20.07
C TYR A 100 6.65 -2.33 -18.75
N VAL A 101 6.34 -1.05 -18.49
CA VAL A 101 5.64 -0.62 -17.27
C VAL A 101 4.27 -1.28 -17.17
N SER A 102 3.45 -1.19 -18.22
CA SER A 102 2.10 -1.77 -18.23
C SER A 102 2.13 -3.30 -18.15
N HIS A 103 3.16 -3.94 -18.72
CA HIS A 103 3.34 -5.40 -18.61
C HIS A 103 3.58 -5.84 -17.17
N PHE A 104 4.41 -5.09 -16.42
CA PHE A 104 4.65 -5.37 -15.00
C PHE A 104 3.46 -4.99 -14.11
N GLU A 105 2.73 -3.91 -14.42
CA GLU A 105 1.49 -3.56 -13.73
C GLU A 105 0.42 -4.65 -13.90
N ARG A 106 0.24 -5.17 -15.13
CA ARG A 106 -0.65 -6.32 -15.41
C ARG A 106 -0.21 -7.56 -14.63
N TYR A 107 1.08 -7.87 -14.60
CA TYR A 107 1.63 -8.99 -13.84
C TYR A 107 1.29 -8.90 -12.36
N ALA A 108 1.62 -7.77 -11.72
CA ALA A 108 1.38 -7.55 -10.31
C ALA A 108 -0.12 -7.65 -9.98
N THR A 109 -0.95 -7.04 -10.83
CA THR A 109 -2.40 -7.06 -10.60
C THR A 109 -3.01 -8.43 -10.82
N SER A 110 -2.58 -9.19 -11.83
CA SER A 110 -3.05 -10.56 -12.05
C SER A 110 -2.68 -11.47 -10.89
N VAL A 111 -1.44 -11.39 -10.38
CA VAL A 111 -1.00 -12.17 -9.20
C VAL A 111 -1.87 -11.86 -7.98
N VAL A 112 -2.11 -10.59 -7.68
CA VAL A 112 -2.95 -10.19 -6.54
C VAL A 112 -4.40 -10.62 -6.75
N SER A 113 -4.93 -10.50 -7.96
CA SER A 113 -6.30 -10.90 -8.31
C SER A 113 -6.51 -12.41 -8.21
N ILE A 114 -5.53 -13.22 -8.59
CA ILE A 114 -5.59 -14.68 -8.41
C ILE A 114 -5.64 -15.02 -6.91
N ILE A 115 -4.82 -14.37 -6.08
CA ILE A 115 -4.77 -14.62 -4.64
C ILE A 115 -6.06 -14.14 -3.95
N GLY A 116 -6.57 -12.97 -4.32
CA GLY A 116 -7.72 -12.34 -3.66
C GLY A 116 -9.09 -12.82 -4.17
N PHE A 117 -9.21 -13.05 -5.48
CA PHE A 117 -10.48 -13.29 -6.16
C PHE A 117 -10.52 -14.58 -6.97
N GLY A 118 -9.40 -15.33 -7.06
CA GLY A 118 -9.32 -16.54 -7.88
C GLY A 118 -9.39 -16.28 -9.39
N ARG A 119 -9.27 -15.02 -9.82
CA ARG A 119 -9.42 -14.62 -11.21
C ARG A 119 -8.10 -14.12 -11.80
N ARG A 120 -7.73 -14.69 -12.94
CA ARG A 120 -6.59 -14.23 -13.76
C ARG A 120 -6.98 -12.98 -14.56
N VAL A 121 -6.06 -12.03 -14.67
CA VAL A 121 -6.26 -10.82 -15.49
C VAL A 121 -5.47 -10.92 -16.79
N SER A 122 -6.19 -10.89 -17.91
CA SER A 122 -5.64 -11.12 -19.25
C SER A 122 -5.07 -9.86 -19.91
N ALA A 123 -5.60 -8.68 -19.60
CA ALA A 123 -5.19 -7.43 -20.23
C ALA A 123 -5.07 -6.30 -19.19
N TYR A 124 -4.17 -5.34 -19.44
CA TYR A 124 -4.01 -4.15 -18.58
C TYR A 124 -5.26 -3.26 -18.57
N THR A 125 -6.13 -3.39 -19.58
CA THR A 125 -7.41 -2.68 -19.70
C THR A 125 -8.56 -3.34 -18.96
N ASP A 126 -8.33 -4.45 -18.23
CA ASP A 126 -9.38 -5.08 -17.44
C ASP A 126 -9.96 -4.04 -16.46
N PRO A 127 -11.30 -3.91 -16.38
CA PRO A 127 -11.96 -2.96 -15.48
C PRO A 127 -11.47 -3.06 -14.04
N ILE A 128 -11.15 -4.27 -13.56
CA ILE A 128 -10.64 -4.48 -12.20
C ILE A 128 -9.30 -3.77 -12.01
N ILE A 129 -8.39 -3.85 -12.98
CA ILE A 129 -7.08 -3.17 -12.89
C ILE A 129 -7.30 -1.66 -12.90
N THR A 130 -8.11 -1.17 -13.84
CA THR A 130 -8.35 0.26 -14.02
C THR A 130 -8.98 0.87 -12.76
N GLU A 131 -9.95 0.17 -12.14
CA GLU A 131 -10.58 0.60 -10.90
C GLU A 131 -9.61 0.56 -9.72
N VAL A 132 -8.81 -0.50 -9.57
CA VAL A 132 -7.80 -0.59 -8.51
C VAL A 132 -6.75 0.52 -8.64
N ILE A 133 -6.24 0.77 -9.85
CA ILE A 133 -5.29 1.86 -10.12
C ILE A 133 -5.93 3.21 -9.78
N ALA A 134 -7.17 3.45 -10.21
CA ALA A 134 -7.89 4.69 -9.90
C ALA A 134 -8.07 4.89 -8.39
N VAL A 135 -8.41 3.84 -7.66
CA VAL A 135 -8.53 3.86 -6.20
C VAL A 135 -7.16 4.15 -5.55
N MET A 136 -6.08 3.52 -6.03
CA MET A 136 -4.72 3.76 -5.51
C MET A 136 -4.24 5.18 -5.78
N GLN A 137 -4.49 5.73 -6.98
CA GLN A 137 -4.17 7.11 -7.32
C GLN A 137 -4.96 8.08 -6.43
N ARG A 138 -6.27 7.82 -6.25
CA ARG A 138 -7.10 8.64 -5.39
C ARG A 138 -6.62 8.60 -3.93
N ALA A 139 -6.27 7.42 -3.44
CA ALA A 139 -5.68 7.25 -2.11
C ALA A 139 -4.37 8.04 -1.95
N ALA A 140 -3.50 8.06 -2.96
CA ALA A 140 -2.26 8.83 -2.94
C ALA A 140 -2.52 10.34 -2.90
N GLU A 141 -3.47 10.84 -3.69
CA GLU A 141 -3.86 12.26 -3.67
C GLU A 141 -4.38 12.71 -2.31
N LEU A 142 -5.18 11.86 -1.65
CA LEU A 142 -5.75 12.12 -0.32
C LEU A 142 -4.71 12.00 0.82
N ASN A 143 -3.46 11.67 0.52
CA ASN A 143 -2.38 11.63 1.51
C ASN A 143 -1.43 12.83 1.43
N VAL A 144 -1.66 13.81 0.55
CA VAL A 144 -0.83 15.02 0.45
C VAL A 144 -1.44 16.15 1.28
N PRO A 145 -0.92 16.46 2.48
CA PRO A 145 -1.51 17.47 3.35
C PRO A 145 -1.44 18.86 2.70
N GLY A 146 -2.49 19.67 2.84
CA GLY A 146 -2.50 21.07 2.43
C GLY A 146 -2.56 21.36 0.92
N LYS A 147 -2.70 20.35 0.06
CA LYS A 147 -2.75 20.55 -1.41
C LYS A 147 -3.99 21.34 -1.88
N SER A 148 -5.17 21.01 -1.36
CA SER A 148 -6.46 21.64 -1.70
C SER A 148 -7.50 21.30 -0.63
N PHE A 149 -8.67 21.94 -0.60
CA PHE A 149 -9.78 21.47 0.24
C PHE A 149 -10.24 20.07 -0.24
N PRO A 150 -10.46 19.06 0.63
CA PRO A 150 -10.45 19.08 2.11
C PRO A 150 -9.09 18.76 2.78
N MET A 151 -8.00 18.55 2.03
CA MET A 151 -6.65 18.25 2.57
C MET A 151 -6.06 19.33 3.49
N LEU A 152 -6.60 20.55 3.47
CA LEU A 152 -6.30 21.58 4.47
C LEU A 152 -6.64 21.10 5.90
N MET A 153 -7.66 20.25 6.07
CA MET A 153 -8.05 19.70 7.38
C MET A 153 -6.98 18.78 8.00
N GLU A 154 -6.04 18.25 7.21
CA GLU A 154 -4.91 17.47 7.76
C GLU A 154 -3.87 18.35 8.47
N SER A 155 -3.73 19.60 8.02
CA SER A 155 -2.72 20.56 8.50
C SER A 155 -3.26 21.48 9.60
N PHE A 156 -4.53 21.86 9.51
CA PHE A 156 -5.18 22.74 10.50
C PHE A 156 -5.97 21.90 11.49
N PRO A 157 -5.69 21.98 12.80
CA PRO A 157 -6.55 21.37 13.79
C PRO A 157 -7.93 22.05 13.71
N CYS A 158 -8.98 21.26 13.52
CA CYS A 158 -10.31 21.62 14.00
C CYS A 158 -10.31 21.65 15.53
#